data_AF-A0A7Y6IKC6-F1
#
_entry.id   AF-A0A7Y6IKC6-F1
#
_cell.length_a   1.000
_cell.length_b   1.000
_cell.length_c   1.000
_cell.angle_alpha   90.00
_cell.angle_beta   90.00
_cell.angle_gamma   90.00
#
_symmetry.space_group_name_H-M   'P 1'
#
loop_
_entity.id
_entity.type
_entity.pdbx_description
1 polymer ?
#
loop_
_entity_poly.entity_id
_entity_poly.type
_entity_poly.pdbx_seq_one_letter_code
_entity_poly.pdbx_strand_id
1 'polypeptide(L)'
;MRRIVVTTLLVPLLSILAACQNTPAATAGRYSTGGDPTDDPCARVVSAIGYADLLLRPRGQEDEQYFEDAVLGRLAEARGITLQYGPALPGSLAPAVKDVEAATAGLSRADVPRARQVELLKRYRAAADRIRAGCA
;
A
#
# COMPACT_ATOMS: atom_id res chain seq x y z
N MET A 1 58.25 -7.88 -41.23
CA MET A 1 56.80 -7.87 -41.56
C MET A 1 56.02 -8.38 -40.36
N ARG A 2 55.24 -7.53 -39.68
CA ARG A 2 54.43 -7.92 -38.51
C ARG A 2 53.07 -7.25 -38.68
N ARG A 3 52.04 -8.03 -39.04
CA ARG A 3 50.66 -7.54 -39.16
C ARG A 3 50.04 -7.52 -37.77
N ILE A 4 49.67 -6.34 -37.28
CA ILE A 4 48.85 -6.19 -36.07
C ILE A 4 47.39 -6.18 -36.53
N VAL A 5 46.66 -7.23 -36.17
CA VAL A 5 45.21 -7.33 -36.35
C VAL A 5 44.57 -6.51 -35.23
N VAL A 6 44.10 -5.30 -35.57
CA VAL A 6 43.22 -4.51 -34.70
C VAL A 6 41.80 -4.85 -35.11
N THR A 7 41.20 -5.82 -34.43
CA THR A 7 39.75 -6.02 -34.53
C THR A 7 39.25 -6.56 -33.22
N THR A 8 37.99 -6.23 -32.91
CA THR A 8 37.15 -6.75 -31.83
C THR A 8 37.42 -6.25 -30.41
N LEU A 9 37.07 -4.99 -30.15
CA LEU A 9 36.83 -4.48 -28.79
C LEU A 9 35.56 -3.62 -28.68
N LEU A 10 34.55 -3.92 -29.51
CA LEU A 10 33.25 -3.22 -29.52
C LEU A 10 32.07 -4.10 -29.09
N VAL A 11 32.30 -5.38 -28.79
CA VAL A 11 31.23 -6.34 -28.47
C VAL A 11 30.77 -6.31 -26.99
N PRO A 12 31.55 -5.94 -25.95
CA PRO A 12 31.09 -6.12 -24.58
C PRO A 12 30.10 -5.03 -24.11
N LEU A 13 30.03 -3.89 -24.82
CA LEU A 13 29.17 -2.76 -24.43
C LEU A 13 27.71 -2.93 -24.86
N LEU A 14 27.42 -3.66 -25.94
CA LEU A 14 26.04 -3.92 -26.37
C LEU A 14 25.33 -4.97 -25.51
N SER A 15 26.07 -5.90 -24.90
CA SER A 15 25.49 -6.96 -24.05
C SER A 15 24.97 -6.43 -22.71
N ILE A 16 25.49 -5.30 -22.22
CA ILE A 16 25.05 -4.68 -20.96
C ILE A 16 23.70 -3.97 -21.15
N LEU A 17 23.45 -3.40 -22.34
CA LEU A 17 22.19 -2.72 -22.66
C LEU A 17 21.02 -3.68 -22.93
N ALA A 18 21.31 -4.93 -23.34
CA ALA A 18 20.28 -5.96 -23.54
C ALA A 18 19.79 -6.59 -22.22
N ALA A 19 20.60 -6.56 -21.16
CA ALA A 19 20.25 -7.15 -19.87
C ALA A 19 19.20 -6.33 -19.07
N CYS A 20 18.96 -5.07 -19.42
CA CYS A 20 17.94 -4.24 -18.77
C CYS A 20 16.53 -4.37 -19.37
N GLN A 21 16.36 -5.06 -20.50
CA GLN A 21 15.07 -5.14 -21.20
C GLN A 21 14.21 -6.35 -20.79
N ASN A 22 14.78 -7.27 -20.00
CA ASN A 22 14.07 -8.43 -19.46
C ASN A 22 13.59 -8.19 -18.03
N THR A 23 13.05 -7.00 -17.75
CA THR A 23 12.21 -6.85 -16.56
C THR A 23 10.90 -7.59 -16.87
N PRO A 24 10.55 -8.67 -16.15
CA PRO A 24 9.22 -9.22 -16.27
C PRO A 24 8.22 -8.09 -16.02
N ALA A 25 7.16 -8.04 -16.83
CA ALA A 25 6.07 -7.07 -16.69
C ALA A 25 5.74 -6.90 -15.21
N ALA A 26 5.80 -5.66 -14.72
CA ALA A 26 5.69 -5.31 -13.30
C ALA A 26 4.70 -6.24 -12.61
N THR A 27 5.23 -7.17 -11.81
CA THR A 27 4.43 -8.04 -10.96
C THR A 27 3.49 -7.12 -10.18
N ALA A 28 2.19 -7.40 -10.22
CA ALA A 28 1.19 -6.70 -9.41
C ALA A 28 1.79 -6.41 -8.02
N GLY A 29 1.76 -5.14 -7.62
CA GLY A 29 2.61 -4.62 -6.54
C GLY A 29 2.72 -5.60 -5.37
N ARG A 30 3.92 -6.12 -5.11
CA ARG A 30 4.16 -6.99 -3.95
C ARG A 30 4.36 -6.10 -2.73
N TYR A 31 3.44 -6.19 -1.79
CA TYR A 31 3.52 -5.48 -0.52
C TYR A 31 4.09 -6.43 0.54
N SER A 32 5.02 -5.94 1.35
CA SER A 32 5.58 -6.72 2.47
C SER A 32 4.60 -6.70 3.64
N THR A 33 3.55 -7.51 3.57
CA THR A 33 2.49 -7.57 4.61
C THR A 33 2.61 -8.76 5.55
N GLY A 34 3.59 -9.65 5.30
CA GLY A 34 3.76 -10.90 6.05
C GLY A 34 2.61 -11.91 5.92
N GLY A 35 1.63 -11.66 5.04
CA GLY A 35 0.54 -12.60 4.78
C GLY A 35 0.80 -13.53 3.61
N ASP A 36 0.19 -14.69 3.65
CA ASP A 36 0.21 -15.67 2.57
C ASP A 36 -0.74 -15.19 1.45
N PRO A 37 -0.34 -15.22 0.16
CA PRO A 37 -1.24 -14.88 -0.95
C PRO A 37 -2.54 -15.69 -1.00
N THR A 38 -2.60 -16.83 -0.32
CA THR A 38 -3.78 -17.71 -0.21
C THR A 38 -4.64 -17.43 1.02
N ASP A 39 -4.23 -16.50 1.89
CA ASP A 39 -5.03 -16.06 3.03
C ASP A 39 -6.39 -15.49 2.57
N ASP A 40 -7.43 -15.66 3.38
CA ASP A 40 -8.74 -15.08 3.13
C ASP A 40 -8.65 -13.53 3.07
N PRO A 41 -8.98 -12.90 1.93
CA PRO A 41 -8.82 -11.46 1.77
C PRO A 41 -9.63 -10.63 2.77
N CYS A 42 -10.86 -11.06 3.08
CA CYS A 42 -11.71 -10.37 4.04
C CYS A 42 -11.11 -10.41 5.45
N ALA A 43 -10.67 -11.58 5.91
CA ALA A 43 -10.02 -11.75 7.21
C ALA A 43 -8.76 -10.88 7.32
N ARG A 44 -7.92 -10.85 6.28
CA ARG A 44 -6.69 -10.04 6.27
C ARG A 44 -7.00 -8.55 6.39
N VAL A 45 -7.90 -8.03 5.55
CA VAL A 45 -8.22 -6.59 5.54
C VAL A 45 -8.95 -6.19 6.82
N VAL A 46 -9.96 -6.95 7.26
CA VAL A 46 -10.72 -6.65 8.48
C VAL A 46 -9.83 -6.72 9.73
N SER A 47 -8.94 -7.71 9.81
CA SER A 47 -7.98 -7.83 10.91
C SER A 47 -7.03 -6.63 10.95
N ALA A 48 -6.50 -6.20 9.80
CA ALA A 48 -5.61 -5.06 9.71
C ALA A 48 -6.29 -3.75 10.12
N ILE A 49 -7.54 -3.53 9.70
CA ILE A 49 -8.36 -2.39 10.12
C ILE A 49 -8.61 -2.45 11.64
N GLY A 50 -8.98 -3.62 12.17
CA GLY A 50 -9.15 -3.84 13.60
C GLY A 50 -7.91 -3.49 14.41
N TYR A 51 -6.74 -3.92 13.94
CA TYR A 51 -5.47 -3.64 14.58
C TYR A 51 -5.07 -2.16 14.52
N ALA A 52 -5.44 -1.46 13.44
CA ALA A 52 -5.31 -0.02 13.34
C ALA A 52 -6.18 0.75 14.31
N ASP A 53 -7.43 0.33 14.45
CA ASP A 53 -8.39 1.01 15.32
C ASP A 53 -8.00 0.97 16.80
N LEU A 54 -7.17 0.01 17.25
CA LEU A 54 -6.70 -0.07 18.64
C LEU A 54 -5.89 1.16 19.09
N LEU A 55 -5.25 1.88 18.16
CA LEU A 55 -4.46 3.08 18.48
C LEU A 55 -5.23 4.39 18.25
N LEU A 56 -6.47 4.29 17.75
CA LEU A 56 -7.27 5.47 17.48
C LEU A 56 -8.13 5.85 18.69
N ARG A 57 -8.34 7.16 18.86
CA ARG A 57 -9.35 7.69 19.78
C ARG A 57 -10.73 7.15 19.43
N PRO A 58 -11.68 7.05 20.37
CA PRO A 58 -13.05 6.64 20.07
C PRO A 58 -13.71 7.41 18.92
N ARG A 59 -14.77 6.83 18.35
CA ARG A 59 -15.57 7.52 17.32
C ARG A 59 -16.20 8.80 17.86
N GLY A 60 -16.18 9.84 17.04
CA GLY A 60 -16.60 11.19 17.43
C GLY A 60 -15.54 12.01 18.15
N GLN A 61 -14.36 11.43 18.43
CA GLN A 61 -13.21 12.12 19.04
C GLN A 61 -12.04 12.27 18.04
N GLU A 62 -12.31 12.29 16.73
CA GLU A 62 -11.25 12.39 15.72
C GLU A 62 -10.46 13.71 15.86
N ASP A 63 -11.11 14.78 16.30
CA ASP A 63 -10.51 16.08 16.56
C ASP A 63 -9.51 16.06 17.74
N GLU A 64 -9.56 15.03 18.61
CA GLU A 64 -8.62 14.78 19.71
C GLU A 64 -7.50 13.81 19.34
N GLN A 65 -7.52 13.17 18.16
CA GLN A 65 -6.54 12.15 17.78
C GLN A 65 -5.13 12.73 17.69
N TYR A 66 -4.14 12.21 18.41
CA TYR A 66 -2.74 12.54 18.10
C TYR A 66 -2.25 11.65 16.95
N PHE A 67 -1.74 12.24 15.87
CA PHE A 67 -1.22 11.51 14.70
C PHE A 67 0.28 11.24 14.86
N GLU A 68 0.63 10.54 15.93
CA GLU A 68 2.01 10.13 16.21
C GLU A 68 2.46 9.00 15.29
N ASP A 69 3.77 8.74 15.23
CA ASP A 69 4.37 7.73 14.37
C ASP A 69 3.75 6.34 14.55
N ALA A 70 3.38 5.96 15.77
CA ALA A 70 2.72 4.68 16.03
C ALA A 70 1.35 4.57 15.34
N VAL A 71 0.56 5.64 15.38
CA VAL A 71 -0.76 5.72 14.73
C VAL A 71 -0.59 5.72 13.21
N LEU A 72 0.31 6.55 12.70
CA LEU A 72 0.57 6.65 11.26
C LEU A 72 1.15 5.37 10.69
N GLY A 73 2.08 4.72 11.41
CA GLY A 73 2.67 3.45 11.03
C GLY A 73 1.63 2.33 10.96
N ARG A 74 0.69 2.29 11.92
CA ARG A 74 -0.38 1.29 11.92
C ARG A 74 -1.41 1.51 10.81
N LEU A 75 -1.76 2.77 10.51
CA LEU A 75 -2.60 3.10 9.36
C LEU A 75 -1.90 2.78 8.03
N ALA A 76 -0.57 2.93 7.96
CA ALA A 76 0.22 2.53 6.79
C ALA A 76 0.29 1.00 6.63
N GLU A 77 0.37 0.25 7.72
CA GLU A 77 0.26 -1.22 7.72
C GLU A 77 -1.09 -1.66 7.15
N ALA A 78 -2.19 -1.08 7.65
CA ALA A 78 -3.54 -1.33 7.14
C ALA A 78 -3.66 -1.02 5.64
N ARG A 79 -3.03 0.05 5.17
CA ARG A 79 -2.94 0.37 3.74
C ARG A 79 -2.21 -0.71 2.95
N GLY A 80 -1.05 -1.16 3.41
CA GLY A 80 -0.26 -2.19 2.71
C GLY A 80 -1.04 -3.49 2.55
N ILE A 81 -1.75 -3.91 3.61
CA ILE A 81 -2.63 -5.09 3.57
C ILE A 81 -3.82 -4.84 2.62
N THR A 82 -4.44 -3.66 2.69
CA THR A 82 -5.55 -3.31 1.79
C THR A 82 -5.12 -3.31 0.32
N LEU A 83 -3.94 -2.80 -0.01
CA LEU A 83 -3.41 -2.82 -1.38
C LEU A 83 -3.14 -4.24 -1.90
N GLN A 84 -2.72 -5.16 -1.02
CA GLN A 84 -2.45 -6.54 -1.40
C GLN A 84 -3.73 -7.37 -1.56
N TYR A 85 -4.65 -7.29 -0.60
CA TYR A 85 -5.81 -8.18 -0.52
C TYR A 85 -7.12 -7.52 -0.99
N GLY A 86 -7.19 -6.19 -0.99
CA GLY A 86 -8.35 -5.40 -1.41
C GLY A 86 -8.87 -5.72 -2.82
N PRO A 87 -8.03 -5.96 -3.84
CA PRO A 87 -8.49 -6.35 -5.18
C PRO A 87 -9.27 -7.67 -5.23
N ALA A 88 -9.09 -8.54 -4.23
CA ALA A 88 -9.79 -9.83 -4.13
C ALA A 88 -11.05 -9.79 -3.25
N LEU A 89 -11.39 -8.62 -2.68
CA LEU A 89 -12.66 -8.43 -1.97
C LEU A 89 -13.85 -8.40 -2.95
N PRO A 90 -15.10 -8.61 -2.47
CA PRO A 90 -16.29 -8.39 -3.27
C PRO A 90 -16.26 -7.06 -4.03
N GLY A 91 -16.55 -7.08 -5.33
CA GLY A 91 -16.41 -5.90 -6.20
C GLY A 91 -17.22 -4.68 -5.75
N SER A 92 -18.32 -4.89 -5.01
CA SER A 92 -19.11 -3.82 -4.36
C SER A 92 -18.31 -3.01 -3.33
N LEU A 93 -17.22 -3.56 -2.79
CA LEU A 93 -16.34 -2.92 -1.81
C LEU A 93 -15.19 -2.13 -2.45
N ALA A 94 -14.97 -2.22 -3.76
CA ALA A 94 -13.89 -1.51 -4.44
C ALA A 94 -13.84 0.01 -4.16
N PRO A 95 -14.96 0.74 -4.06
CA PRO A 95 -14.93 2.15 -3.65
C PRO A 95 -14.41 2.35 -2.22
N ALA A 96 -14.78 1.48 -1.28
CA ALA A 96 -14.33 1.56 0.11
C ALA A 96 -12.84 1.22 0.23
N VAL A 97 -12.36 0.23 -0.53
CA VAL A 97 -10.92 -0.10 -0.64
C VAL A 97 -10.12 1.13 -1.08
N LYS A 98 -10.55 1.79 -2.17
CA LYS A 98 -9.91 3.03 -2.66
C LYS A 98 -9.92 4.15 -1.63
N ASP A 99 -11.00 4.28 -0.86
CA ASP A 99 -11.10 5.29 0.19
C ASP A 99 -10.12 5.03 1.35
N VAL A 100 -9.97 3.77 1.78
CA VAL A 100 -8.95 3.39 2.77
C VAL A 100 -7.55 3.73 2.25
N GLU A 101 -7.24 3.32 1.01
CA GLU A 101 -5.94 3.59 0.40
C GLU A 101 -5.63 5.07 0.30
N ALA A 102 -6.58 5.88 -0.19
CA ALA A 102 -6.39 7.32 -0.38
C ALA A 102 -6.30 8.06 0.96
N ALA A 103 -7.14 7.70 1.94
CA ALA A 103 -7.13 8.33 3.25
C ALA A 103 -5.81 8.08 3.99
N THR A 104 -5.38 6.82 4.03
CA THR A 104 -4.12 6.42 4.69
C THR A 104 -2.90 6.96 3.97
N ALA A 105 -2.87 6.96 2.63
CA ALA A 105 -1.80 7.60 1.86
C ALA A 105 -1.71 9.11 2.14
N GLY A 106 -2.86 9.77 2.27
CA GLY A 106 -2.92 11.17 2.67
C GLY A 106 -2.37 11.39 4.07
N LEU A 107 -2.70 10.53 5.04
CA LEU A 107 -2.22 10.62 6.42
C LEU A 107 -0.73 10.34 6.57
N SER A 108 -0.13 9.53 5.70
CA SER A 108 1.32 9.24 5.73
C SER A 108 2.21 10.41 5.30
N ARG A 109 1.64 11.51 4.79
CA ARG A 109 2.41 12.69 4.41
C ARG A 109 2.77 13.54 5.63
N ALA A 110 4.02 14.01 5.68
CA ALA A 110 4.54 14.81 6.79
C ALA A 110 3.95 16.23 6.88
N ASP A 111 3.41 16.75 5.78
CA ASP A 111 3.00 18.16 5.63
C ASP A 111 1.47 18.38 5.71
N VAL A 112 0.72 17.39 6.22
CA VAL A 112 -0.74 17.43 6.21
C VAL A 112 -1.24 18.30 7.37
N PRO A 113 -1.99 19.40 7.10
CA PRO A 113 -2.55 20.22 8.16
C PRO A 113 -3.53 19.43 9.03
N ARG A 114 -3.60 19.79 10.32
CA ARG A 114 -4.45 19.13 11.33
C ARG A 114 -5.88 18.87 10.85
N ALA A 115 -6.56 19.89 10.35
CA ALA A 115 -7.94 19.76 9.89
C ALA A 115 -8.09 18.71 8.77
N ARG A 116 -7.10 18.62 7.88
CA ARG A 116 -7.08 17.63 6.81
C ARG A 116 -6.79 16.23 7.35
N GLN A 117 -5.93 16.08 8.36
CA GLN A 117 -5.71 14.77 9.00
C GLN A 117 -7.01 14.24 9.62
N VAL A 118 -7.76 15.09 10.32
CA VAL A 118 -9.06 14.72 10.90
C VAL A 118 -10.06 14.30 9.82
N GLU A 119 -10.15 15.05 8.71
CA GLU A 119 -11.02 14.68 7.59
C GLU A 119 -10.65 13.32 6.99
N LEU A 120 -9.35 13.08 6.77
CA LEU A 120 -8.85 11.80 6.26
C LEU A 120 -9.16 10.65 7.22
N LEU A 121 -9.03 10.87 8.53
CA LEU A 121 -9.39 9.87 9.54
C LEU A 121 -10.90 9.54 9.50
N LYS A 122 -11.75 10.56 9.38
CA LYS A 122 -13.21 10.36 9.23
C LYS A 122 -13.53 9.57 7.96
N ARG A 123 -12.87 9.87 6.84
CA ARG A 123 -13.02 9.12 5.58
C ARG A 123 -12.55 7.67 5.70
N TYR A 124 -11.39 7.44 6.32
CA TYR A 124 -10.88 6.09 6.60
C TYR A 124 -11.90 5.28 7.39
N ARG A 125 -12.47 5.84 8.46
CA ARG A 125 -13.47 5.17 9.32
C ARG A 125 -14.72 4.76 8.56
N ALA A 126 -15.28 5.66 7.76
CA ALA A 126 -16.47 5.36 6.96
C ALA A 126 -16.21 4.29 5.89
N ALA A 127 -14.99 4.23 5.34
CA ALA A 127 -14.59 3.19 4.41
C ALA A 127 -14.36 1.84 5.12
N ALA A 128 -13.68 1.85 6.26
CA ALA A 128 -13.45 0.70 7.11
C ALA A 128 -14.77 0.02 7.53
N ASP A 129 -15.80 0.79 7.88
CA ASP A 129 -17.11 0.25 8.25
C ASP A 129 -17.79 -0.47 7.08
N ARG A 130 -17.71 0.11 5.88
CA ARG A 130 -18.26 -0.52 4.68
C ARG A 130 -17.56 -1.84 4.37
N ILE A 131 -16.23 -1.91 4.53
CA ILE A 131 -15.47 -3.14 4.35
C ILE A 131 -15.86 -4.18 5.39
N ARG A 132 -15.92 -3.81 6.68
CA ARG A 132 -16.35 -4.71 7.76
C ARG A 132 -17.74 -5.28 7.52
N ALA A 133 -18.69 -4.43 7.13
CA ALA A 133 -20.07 -4.85 6.88
C ALA A 133 -20.19 -5.76 5.65
N GLY A 134 -19.43 -5.52 4.59
CA GLY A 134 -19.48 -6.37 3.39
C GLY A 134 -18.65 -7.65 3.45
N CYS A 135 -17.80 -7.79 4.46
CA CYS A 135 -17.04 -9.00 4.75
C CYS A 135 -17.63 -9.85 5.89
N ALA A 136 -18.77 -9.43 6.45
CA ALA A 136 -19.50 -10.13 7.51
C ALA A 136 -20.45 -11.21 6.95
#